data_AF-A0A495X9P6-F1
#
_entry.id   AF-A0A495X9P6-F1
#
_cell.length_a   1.000
_cell.length_b   1.000
_cell.length_c   1.000
_cell.angle_alpha   90.00
_cell.angle_beta   90.00
_cell.angle_gamma   90.00
#
_symmetry.space_group_name_H-M   'P 1'
#
loop_
_entity.id
_entity.type
_entity.pdbx_description
1 polymer ?
#
loop_
_entity_poly.entity_id
_entity_poly.type
_entity_poly.pdbx_seq_one_letter_code
_entity_poly.pdbx_strand_id
1 'polypeptide(L)'
;MAVAGIDEVVDVLRRQGAVRVPLRDAPDPESWRREVRRACKSAGIRVRTGIREDLGAVFAQSLDHGPKRVEDAPVILPFEVDSLILRYGHRQYAFRTDDDRHLAQWSASLELTDDDGEVVQGIGHILAYTVEFESMADPFGELDAETADLSDIAAAVFDSSGDLDASLDDMVEAFGSGMLVIDTVRLEPAWRGYGLGPLCVGLMIERLAAGRRLVVLRAAPAERRTAKGEVVEESSDAERDIAVAKLGRLWSRLGFEHFKDEVWVLDLGLRTFEKAMDLVRAKVGLRR
;
A
#
# COMPACT_ATOMS: atom_id res chain seq x y z
N MET A 1 -15.71 32.09 -21.88
CA MET A 1 -14.72 31.11 -22.37
C MET A 1 -15.53 30.02 -23.06
N ALA A 2 -15.23 29.69 -24.32
CA ALA A 2 -16.09 28.83 -25.14
C ALA A 2 -16.14 27.39 -24.60
N VAL A 3 -17.29 26.73 -24.82
CA VAL A 3 -17.48 25.29 -24.55
C VAL A 3 -16.36 24.53 -25.26
N ALA A 4 -15.52 23.82 -24.51
CA ALA A 4 -14.48 22.98 -25.10
C ALA A 4 -15.15 21.97 -26.06
N GLY A 5 -14.75 21.98 -27.33
CA GLY A 5 -15.32 21.08 -28.34
C GLY A 5 -15.09 19.62 -27.95
N ILE A 6 -16.01 18.71 -28.29
CA ILE A 6 -15.89 17.30 -27.90
C ILE A 6 -14.58 16.66 -28.39
N ASP A 7 -14.08 17.07 -29.56
CA ASP A 7 -12.79 16.62 -30.08
C ASP A 7 -11.61 17.10 -29.21
N GLU A 8 -11.67 18.35 -28.73
CA GLU A 8 -10.68 18.90 -27.80
C GLU A 8 -10.69 18.13 -26.47
N VAL A 9 -11.87 17.75 -25.99
CA VAL A 9 -12.03 16.91 -24.79
C VAL A 9 -11.36 15.55 -24.98
N VAL A 10 -11.54 14.91 -26.14
CA VAL A 10 -10.89 13.63 -26.45
C VAL A 10 -9.37 13.78 -26.50
N ASP A 11 -8.85 14.85 -27.10
CA ASP A 11 -7.42 15.12 -27.16
C ASP A 11 -6.80 15.45 -25.79
N VAL A 12 -7.54 16.13 -24.92
CA VAL A 12 -7.14 16.36 -23.53
C VAL A 12 -7.14 15.04 -22.77
N LEU A 13 -8.14 14.17 -22.95
CA LEU A 13 -8.18 12.85 -22.31
C LEU A 13 -7.01 11.95 -22.74
N ARG A 14 -6.58 12.00 -24.00
CA ARG A 14 -5.39 11.28 -24.48
C ARG A 14 -4.08 11.80 -23.90
N ARG A 15 -3.99 13.11 -23.66
CA ARG A 15 -2.75 13.75 -23.19
C ARG A 15 -2.63 13.78 -21.68
N GLN A 16 -3.72 14.11 -20.99
CA GLN A 16 -3.76 14.47 -19.57
C GLN A 16 -4.61 13.51 -18.73
N GLY A 17 -5.43 12.66 -19.36
CA GLY A 17 -6.19 11.60 -18.68
C GLY A 17 -7.42 12.04 -17.91
N ALA A 18 -7.59 13.33 -17.68
CA ALA A 18 -8.80 13.88 -17.08
C ALA A 18 -9.11 15.25 -17.66
N VAL A 19 -10.39 15.57 -17.71
CA VAL A 19 -10.91 16.87 -18.13
C VAL A 19 -12.08 17.26 -17.25
N ARG A 20 -12.15 18.54 -16.88
CA ARG A 20 -13.23 19.11 -16.08
C ARG A 20 -13.75 20.35 -16.82
N VAL A 21 -15.06 20.43 -16.98
CA VAL A 21 -15.74 21.57 -17.59
C VAL A 21 -16.68 22.15 -16.54
N PRO A 22 -16.58 23.45 -16.22
CA PRO A 22 -17.52 24.09 -15.31
C PRO A 22 -18.96 23.93 -15.81
N LEU A 23 -19.93 23.72 -14.91
CA LEU A 23 -21.34 23.51 -15.29
C LEU A 23 -21.92 24.69 -16.09
N ARG A 24 -21.47 25.91 -15.80
CA ARG A 24 -21.82 27.12 -16.57
C ARG A 24 -21.40 27.05 -18.04
N ASP A 25 -20.38 26.26 -18.36
CA ASP A 25 -19.82 26.06 -19.69
C ASP A 25 -20.32 24.74 -20.32
N ALA A 26 -21.20 24.00 -19.63
CA ALA A 26 -21.85 22.76 -20.08
C ALA A 26 -23.37 22.85 -19.81
N PRO A 27 -24.14 23.62 -20.62
CA PRO A 27 -25.55 23.92 -20.36
C PRO A 27 -26.46 22.69 -20.32
N ASP A 28 -26.03 21.57 -20.92
CA ASP A 28 -26.63 20.24 -20.72
C ASP A 28 -25.53 19.23 -20.35
N PRO A 29 -25.25 19.04 -19.04
CA PRO A 29 -24.19 18.14 -18.57
C PRO A 29 -24.42 16.67 -18.97
N GLU A 30 -25.68 16.23 -19.08
CA GLU A 30 -26.00 14.86 -19.46
C GLU A 30 -25.85 14.63 -20.97
N SER A 31 -26.21 15.60 -21.81
CA SER A 31 -25.86 15.54 -23.23
C SER A 31 -24.35 15.55 -23.43
N TRP A 32 -23.62 16.43 -22.74
CA TRP A 32 -22.16 16.47 -22.80
C TRP A 32 -21.54 15.11 -22.42
N ARG A 33 -21.98 14.48 -21.33
CA ARG A 33 -21.49 13.15 -20.92
C ARG A 33 -21.75 12.08 -21.97
N ARG A 34 -22.92 12.09 -22.60
CA ARG A 34 -23.27 11.13 -23.66
C ARG A 34 -22.39 11.32 -24.89
N GLU A 35 -22.17 12.56 -25.31
CA GLU A 35 -21.31 12.89 -26.45
C GLU A 35 -19.85 12.50 -26.20
N VAL A 36 -19.30 12.82 -25.02
CA VAL A 36 -17.93 12.44 -24.64
C VAL A 36 -17.76 10.92 -24.60
N ARG A 37 -18.72 10.18 -24.02
CA ARG A 37 -18.67 8.70 -24.02
C ARG A 37 -18.71 8.14 -25.44
N ARG A 38 -19.55 8.69 -26.31
CA ARG A 38 -19.65 8.28 -27.72
C ARG A 38 -18.34 8.53 -28.47
N ALA A 39 -17.78 9.74 -28.35
CA ALA A 39 -16.53 10.12 -29.00
C ALA A 39 -15.34 9.29 -28.49
N CYS A 40 -15.23 9.08 -27.18
CA CYS A 40 -14.19 8.23 -26.59
C CYS A 40 -14.32 6.77 -27.05
N LYS A 41 -15.54 6.22 -27.13
CA LYS A 41 -15.78 4.86 -27.64
C LYS A 41 -15.32 4.72 -29.10
N SER A 42 -15.64 5.69 -29.95
CA SER A 42 -15.17 5.72 -31.36
C SER A 42 -13.64 5.87 -31.45
N ALA A 43 -13.03 6.53 -30.47
CA ALA A 43 -11.58 6.73 -30.38
C ALA A 43 -10.83 5.58 -29.67
N GLY A 44 -11.53 4.53 -29.22
CA GLY A 44 -10.93 3.39 -28.52
C GLY A 44 -10.49 3.67 -27.07
N ILE A 45 -11.01 4.74 -26.44
CA ILE A 45 -10.65 5.16 -25.08
C ILE A 45 -11.76 4.75 -24.11
N ARG A 46 -11.40 3.99 -23.08
CA ARG A 46 -12.29 3.73 -21.93
C ARG A 46 -12.35 4.98 -21.06
N VAL A 47 -13.55 5.42 -20.72
CA VAL A 47 -13.75 6.69 -20.00
C VAL A 47 -14.83 6.55 -18.92
N ARG A 48 -14.58 7.15 -17.76
CA ARG A 48 -15.58 7.40 -16.70
C ARG A 48 -16.00 8.86 -16.77
N THR A 49 -17.31 9.12 -16.71
CA THR A 49 -17.83 10.50 -16.68
C THR A 49 -18.84 10.70 -15.55
N GLY A 50 -18.84 11.88 -14.94
CA GLY A 50 -19.73 12.21 -13.84
C GLY A 50 -19.97 13.71 -13.71
N ILE A 51 -20.92 14.05 -12.84
CA ILE A 51 -21.26 15.41 -12.45
C ILE A 51 -20.88 15.55 -10.98
N ARG A 52 -20.19 16.62 -10.63
CA ARG A 52 -19.86 16.97 -9.24
C ARG A 52 -20.45 18.33 -8.93
N GLU A 53 -21.63 18.31 -8.33
CA GLU A 53 -22.37 19.53 -7.96
C GLU A 53 -21.60 20.35 -6.91
N ASP A 54 -20.92 19.67 -5.99
CA ASP A 54 -20.04 20.26 -4.97
C ASP A 54 -18.87 21.06 -5.57
N LEU A 55 -18.41 20.67 -6.77
CA LEU A 55 -17.32 21.35 -7.48
C LEU A 55 -17.82 22.21 -8.66
N GLY A 56 -19.14 22.28 -8.87
CA GLY A 56 -19.74 23.02 -9.96
C GLY A 56 -19.25 22.59 -11.35
N ALA A 57 -18.95 21.31 -11.56
CA ALA A 57 -18.33 20.82 -12.81
C ALA A 57 -18.85 19.45 -13.29
N VAL A 58 -18.80 19.25 -14.60
CA VAL A 58 -18.88 17.94 -15.25
C VAL A 58 -17.46 17.47 -15.59
N PHE A 59 -17.21 16.16 -15.49
CA PHE A 59 -15.87 15.61 -15.73
C PHE A 59 -15.89 14.35 -16.60
N ALA A 60 -14.76 14.12 -17.25
CA ALA A 60 -14.42 12.84 -17.86
C ALA A 60 -13.00 12.44 -17.47
N GLN A 61 -12.77 11.14 -17.28
CA GLN A 61 -11.49 10.56 -16.90
C GLN A 61 -11.24 9.32 -17.76
N SER A 62 -10.11 9.30 -18.46
CA SER A 62 -9.67 8.10 -19.17
C SER A 62 -9.29 7.03 -18.16
N LEU A 63 -9.78 5.81 -18.38
CA LEU A 63 -9.42 4.62 -17.61
C LEU A 63 -8.15 3.96 -18.16
N ASP A 64 -7.73 4.34 -19.37
CA ASP A 64 -6.51 3.88 -20.02
C ASP A 64 -5.33 4.81 -19.71
N HIS A 65 -5.63 6.09 -19.45
CA HIS A 65 -4.68 7.07 -18.96
C HIS A 65 -4.69 7.04 -17.44
N GLY A 66 -3.94 6.11 -16.85
CA GLY A 66 -3.50 6.27 -15.46
C GLY A 66 -2.82 7.64 -15.34
N PRO A 67 -3.07 8.43 -14.29
CA PRO A 67 -2.43 9.73 -14.17
C PRO A 67 -0.91 9.50 -14.15
N LYS A 68 -0.19 9.96 -15.19
CA LYS A 68 1.26 10.18 -15.07
C LYS A 68 1.43 11.36 -14.12
N ARG A 69 1.49 11.08 -12.82
CA ARG A 69 1.78 12.10 -11.83
C ARG A 69 3.22 12.54 -12.04
N VAL A 70 3.50 13.80 -11.71
CA VAL A 70 4.87 14.27 -11.44
C VAL A 70 5.57 13.38 -10.39
N GLU A 71 4.81 12.60 -9.61
CA GLU A 71 5.27 11.55 -8.67
C GLU A 71 5.77 10.23 -9.30
N ASP A 72 5.65 10.05 -10.63
CA ASP A 72 6.08 8.84 -11.36
C ASP A 72 7.41 9.03 -12.09
N ALA A 73 8.03 10.21 -11.97
CA ALA A 73 9.43 10.37 -12.34
C ALA A 73 10.29 9.47 -11.44
N PRO A 74 11.34 8.83 -11.98
CA PRO A 74 12.30 8.09 -11.17
C PRO A 74 12.82 8.99 -10.06
N VAL A 75 12.80 8.47 -8.84
CA VAL A 75 13.42 9.14 -7.70
C VAL A 75 14.92 8.98 -7.84
N ILE A 76 15.65 10.08 -7.73
CA ILE A 76 17.11 10.04 -7.64
C ILE A 76 17.46 9.66 -6.21
N LEU A 77 17.99 8.45 -6.01
CA LEU A 77 18.52 8.01 -4.73
C LEU A 77 19.86 8.70 -4.47
N PRO A 78 20.19 9.03 -3.20
CA PRO A 78 21.49 9.61 -2.85
C PRO A 78 22.59 8.52 -2.71
N PHE A 79 22.36 7.32 -3.26
CA PHE A 79 23.26 6.16 -3.27
C PHE A 79 22.96 5.28 -4.49
N GLU A 80 23.91 4.40 -4.83
CA GLU A 80 23.73 3.39 -5.87
C GLU A 80 22.83 2.27 -5.35
N VAL A 81 21.75 1.95 -6.07
CA VAL A 81 20.72 1.04 -5.55
C VAL A 81 21.24 -0.35 -5.18
N ASP A 82 22.31 -0.82 -5.83
CA ASP A 82 22.95 -2.11 -5.57
C ASP A 82 23.70 -2.14 -4.22
N SER A 83 23.98 -0.99 -3.62
CA SER A 83 24.55 -0.89 -2.26
C SER A 83 23.53 -1.17 -1.16
N LEU A 84 22.23 -1.18 -1.48
CA LEU A 84 21.15 -1.46 -0.53
C LEU A 84 21.00 -2.97 -0.33
N ILE A 85 21.17 -3.41 0.91
CA ILE A 85 20.94 -4.80 1.32
C ILE A 85 19.76 -4.88 2.30
N LEU A 86 19.02 -6.00 2.23
CA LEU A 86 18.05 -6.39 3.24
C LEU A 86 18.61 -7.59 4.01
N ARG A 87 18.86 -7.40 5.30
CA ARG A 87 19.30 -8.48 6.20
C ARG A 87 18.12 -9.02 6.98
N TYR A 88 17.78 -10.27 6.74
CA TYR A 88 16.67 -10.94 7.44
C TYR A 88 17.15 -11.60 8.73
N GLY A 89 16.35 -11.47 9.77
CA GLY A 89 16.47 -12.16 11.05
C GLY A 89 15.18 -12.88 11.39
N HIS A 90 15.29 -13.96 12.14
CA HIS A 90 14.16 -14.74 12.62
C HIS A 90 14.31 -14.97 14.12
N ARG A 91 13.21 -14.81 14.85
CA ARG A 91 13.16 -15.06 16.29
C ARG A 91 12.04 -16.04 16.59
N GLN A 92 12.38 -17.07 17.35
CA GLN A 92 11.43 -18.04 17.90
C GLN A 92 11.85 -18.38 19.33
N TYR A 93 10.88 -18.68 20.18
CA TYR A 93 11.16 -19.18 21.52
C TYR A 93 11.61 -20.65 21.46
N ALA A 94 12.67 -20.99 22.19
CA ALA A 94 13.26 -22.33 22.15
C ALA A 94 12.41 -23.40 22.84
N PHE A 95 11.51 -22.99 23.75
CA PHE A 95 10.67 -23.87 24.57
C PHE A 95 9.26 -23.28 24.64
N ARG A 96 8.46 -23.54 23.62
CA ARG A 96 7.07 -23.10 23.53
C ARG A 96 6.24 -24.25 22.93
N THR A 97 4.94 -24.25 23.18
CA THR A 97 4.03 -25.38 22.88
C THR A 97 3.86 -25.57 21.37
N ASP A 98 3.20 -26.65 20.92
CA ASP A 98 3.07 -26.94 19.49
C ASP A 98 2.37 -25.79 18.70
N ASP A 99 1.52 -24.99 19.35
CA ASP A 99 0.83 -23.83 18.75
C ASP A 99 1.78 -22.69 18.31
N ASP A 100 2.93 -22.52 18.97
CA ASP A 100 3.89 -21.45 18.67
C ASP A 100 4.66 -21.66 17.36
N ARG A 101 4.53 -22.84 16.74
CA ARG A 101 5.13 -23.10 15.42
C ARG A 101 4.40 -22.37 14.31
N HIS A 102 3.15 -22.00 14.56
CA HIS A 102 2.29 -21.36 13.57
C HIS A 102 2.49 -19.84 13.54
N LEU A 103 3.14 -19.25 14.55
CA LEU A 103 3.47 -17.82 14.62
C LEU A 103 4.98 -17.60 14.65
N ALA A 104 5.55 -17.01 13.60
CA ALA A 104 6.98 -16.76 13.50
C ALA A 104 7.29 -15.28 13.30
N GLN A 105 8.13 -14.73 14.19
CA GLN A 105 8.60 -13.35 14.13
C GLN A 105 9.79 -13.23 13.17
N TRP A 106 9.74 -12.22 12.30
CA TRP A 106 10.76 -11.90 11.31
C TRP A 106 11.15 -10.43 11.39
N SER A 107 12.43 -10.14 11.29
CA SER A 107 12.93 -8.77 11.14
C SER A 107 13.69 -8.63 9.82
N ALA A 108 13.62 -7.46 9.19
CA ALA A 108 14.51 -7.09 8.10
C ALA A 108 15.19 -5.75 8.41
N SER A 109 16.52 -5.72 8.45
CA SER A 109 17.28 -4.47 8.50
C SER A 109 17.58 -4.00 7.08
N LEU A 110 17.42 -2.70 6.83
CA LEU A 110 17.77 -2.04 5.58
C LEU A 110 19.11 -1.36 5.80
N GLU A 111 20.14 -1.78 5.07
CA GLU A 111 21.54 -1.35 5.28
C GLU A 111 22.16 -0.92 3.94
N LEU A 112 22.99 0.12 3.96
CA LEU A 112 23.90 0.46 2.86
C LEU A 112 25.25 -0.19 3.10
N THR A 113 25.85 -0.66 2.02
CA THR A 113 27.19 -1.23 2.00
C THR A 113 28.14 -0.41 1.13
N ASP A 114 29.44 -0.48 1.40
CA ASP A 114 30.47 0.01 0.47
C ASP A 114 30.83 -1.05 -0.59
N ASP A 115 31.79 -0.73 -1.45
CA ASP A 115 32.27 -1.61 -2.52
C ASP A 115 32.88 -2.93 -2.00
N ASP A 116 33.29 -2.97 -0.73
CA ASP A 116 33.83 -4.16 -0.05
C ASP A 116 32.72 -5.00 0.62
N GLY A 117 31.46 -4.52 0.59
CA GLY A 117 30.30 -5.17 1.19
C GLY A 117 30.15 -4.91 2.70
N GLU A 118 30.93 -4.00 3.26
CA GLU A 118 30.85 -3.64 4.68
C GLU A 118 29.70 -2.67 4.92
N VAL A 119 28.97 -2.86 6.02
CA VAL A 119 27.81 -2.02 6.36
C VAL A 119 28.30 -0.63 6.79
N VAL A 120 28.01 0.37 5.96
CA VAL A 120 28.36 1.77 6.24
C VAL A 120 27.24 2.52 6.94
N GLN A 121 25.98 2.13 6.72
CA GLN A 121 24.84 2.85 7.29
C GLN A 121 23.56 2.03 7.40
N GLY A 122 22.90 2.07 8.56
CA GLY A 122 21.52 1.60 8.72
C GLY A 122 20.51 2.65 8.23
N ILE A 123 19.56 2.22 7.41
CA ILE A 123 18.49 3.06 6.85
C ILE A 123 17.16 2.87 7.59
N GLY A 124 16.89 1.66 8.05
CA GLY A 124 15.62 1.34 8.65
C GLY A 124 15.47 -0.13 9.01
N HIS A 125 14.28 -0.48 9.49
CA HIS A 125 13.92 -1.85 9.84
C HIS A 125 12.45 -2.13 9.58
N ILE A 126 12.16 -3.41 9.37
CA ILE A 126 10.81 -3.95 9.27
C ILE A 126 10.67 -5.08 10.29
N LEU A 127 9.54 -5.13 10.99
CA LEU A 127 9.10 -6.24 11.81
C LEU A 127 7.86 -6.85 11.15
N ALA A 128 7.82 -8.17 11.05
CA ALA A 128 6.70 -8.91 10.47
C ALA A 128 6.50 -10.25 11.17
N TYR A 129 5.32 -10.81 10.97
CA TYR A 129 4.93 -12.11 11.52
C TYR A 129 4.33 -12.97 10.43
N THR A 130 4.81 -14.20 10.31
CA THR A 130 4.12 -15.21 9.51
C THR A 130 3.17 -15.99 10.41
N VAL A 131 1.92 -16.13 10.01
CA VAL A 131 0.83 -16.69 10.81
C VAL A 131 0.14 -17.81 10.03
N GLU A 132 0.18 -19.04 10.50
CA GLU A 132 -0.53 -20.19 9.92
C GLU A 132 -1.90 -20.37 10.59
N PHE A 133 -2.77 -19.36 10.46
CA PHE A 133 -4.00 -19.25 11.26
C PHE A 133 -4.96 -20.43 11.12
N GLU A 134 -5.00 -21.13 9.97
CA GLU A 134 -5.86 -22.33 9.79
C GLU A 134 -5.42 -23.53 10.63
N SER A 135 -4.16 -23.52 11.09
CA SER A 135 -3.60 -24.57 11.95
C SER A 135 -3.52 -24.14 13.42
N MET A 136 -3.91 -22.91 13.74
CA MET A 136 -3.94 -22.40 15.12
C MET A 136 -5.27 -22.72 15.78
N ALA A 137 -5.23 -23.06 17.07
CA ALA A 137 -6.45 -23.21 17.87
C ALA A 137 -7.10 -21.86 18.20
N ASP A 138 -6.29 -20.82 18.42
CA ASP A 138 -6.75 -19.46 18.76
C ASP A 138 -5.84 -18.40 18.11
N PRO A 139 -5.97 -18.15 16.79
CA PRO A 139 -5.13 -17.16 16.10
C PRO A 139 -5.34 -15.73 16.60
N PHE A 140 -6.51 -15.42 17.16
CA PHE A 140 -6.78 -14.12 17.77
C PHE A 140 -5.95 -13.94 19.03
N GLY A 141 -6.04 -14.88 19.98
CA GLY A 141 -5.35 -14.81 21.27
C GLY A 141 -3.83 -14.79 21.13
N GLU A 142 -3.29 -15.55 20.18
CA GLU A 142 -1.84 -15.58 19.91
C GLU A 142 -1.32 -14.23 19.40
N LEU A 143 -2.06 -13.54 18.53
CA LEU A 143 -1.66 -12.22 18.05
C LEU A 143 -1.86 -11.12 19.10
N ASP A 144 -2.97 -11.17 19.84
CA ASP A 144 -3.29 -10.23 20.93
C ASP A 144 -2.21 -10.24 22.02
N ALA A 145 -1.61 -11.40 22.30
CA ALA A 145 -0.57 -11.56 23.31
C ALA A 145 0.79 -10.95 22.93
N GLU A 146 1.05 -10.65 21.65
CA GLU A 146 2.37 -10.23 21.18
C GLU A 146 2.59 -8.71 21.22
N THR A 147 1.73 -7.92 20.57
CA THR A 147 1.81 -6.46 20.56
C THR A 147 0.41 -5.83 20.50
N ALA A 148 0.28 -4.59 20.97
CA ALA A 148 -0.96 -3.82 20.80
C ALA A 148 -1.36 -3.68 19.32
N ASP A 149 -0.39 -3.68 18.41
CA ASP A 149 -0.63 -3.56 16.98
C ASP A 149 -1.17 -4.84 16.37
N LEU A 150 -0.65 -5.98 16.82
CA LEU A 150 -1.18 -7.29 16.46
C LEU A 150 -2.56 -7.55 17.07
N SER A 151 -2.83 -7.05 18.29
CA SER A 151 -4.18 -7.05 18.89
C SER A 151 -5.21 -6.36 17.99
N ASP A 152 -4.92 -5.13 17.53
CA ASP A 152 -5.85 -4.40 16.65
C ASP A 152 -6.05 -5.12 15.31
N ILE A 153 -4.98 -5.70 14.75
CA ILE A 153 -5.07 -6.49 13.52
C ILE A 153 -5.92 -7.74 13.76
N ALA A 154 -5.71 -8.46 14.87
CA ALA A 154 -6.48 -9.65 15.22
C ALA A 154 -7.97 -9.35 15.34
N ALA A 155 -8.33 -8.25 16.02
CA ALA A 155 -9.72 -7.79 16.18
C ALA A 155 -10.39 -7.34 14.88
N ALA A 156 -9.60 -6.95 13.89
CA ALA A 156 -10.11 -6.68 12.56
C ALA A 156 -10.28 -7.97 11.75
N VAL A 157 -9.29 -8.85 11.77
CA VAL A 157 -9.14 -9.99 10.85
C VAL A 157 -9.95 -11.22 11.26
N PHE A 158 -10.11 -11.48 12.56
CA PHE A 158 -10.80 -12.66 13.07
C PHE A 158 -12.14 -12.32 13.70
N ASP A 159 -13.09 -13.24 13.58
CA ASP A 159 -14.38 -13.17 14.27
C ASP A 159 -14.29 -13.79 15.67
N SER A 160 -15.42 -13.82 16.40
CA SER A 160 -15.47 -14.40 17.75
C SER A 160 -15.23 -15.91 17.82
N SER A 161 -15.25 -16.61 16.68
CA SER A 161 -15.02 -18.05 16.56
C SER A 161 -13.55 -18.37 16.30
N GLY A 162 -12.73 -17.35 16.00
CA GLY A 162 -11.33 -17.52 15.58
C GLY A 162 -11.17 -17.75 14.07
N ASP A 163 -12.27 -17.73 13.31
CA ASP A 163 -12.25 -17.79 11.86
C ASP A 163 -11.97 -16.39 11.28
N LEU A 164 -11.57 -16.32 10.01
CA LEU A 164 -11.48 -15.02 9.33
C LEU A 164 -12.86 -14.34 9.34
N ASP A 165 -12.87 -13.02 9.57
CA ASP A 165 -14.07 -12.21 9.42
C ASP A 165 -14.68 -12.45 8.03
N ALA A 166 -15.98 -12.76 7.98
CA ALA A 166 -16.63 -13.15 6.74
C ALA A 166 -16.49 -12.11 5.62
N SER A 167 -16.44 -10.82 5.95
CA SER A 167 -16.24 -9.76 4.96
C SER A 167 -14.79 -9.67 4.46
N LEU A 168 -13.82 -10.12 5.27
CA LEU A 168 -12.44 -10.31 4.83
C LEU A 168 -12.31 -11.56 3.97
N ASP A 169 -12.95 -12.66 4.37
CA ASP A 169 -12.95 -13.91 3.64
C ASP A 169 -13.54 -13.73 2.22
N ASP A 170 -14.61 -12.94 2.09
CA ASP A 170 -15.19 -12.54 0.80
C ASP A 170 -14.29 -11.59 -0.02
N MET A 171 -13.41 -10.83 0.62
CA MET A 171 -12.50 -9.87 -0.03
C MET A 171 -11.30 -10.56 -0.68
N VAL A 172 -10.88 -11.72 -0.17
CA VAL A 172 -9.65 -12.39 -0.57
C VAL A 172 -9.90 -13.75 -1.20
N GLU A 173 -9.22 -14.05 -2.30
CA GLU A 173 -9.31 -15.35 -2.96
C GLU A 173 -8.95 -16.50 -2.00
N ALA A 174 -9.68 -17.61 -2.10
CA ALA A 174 -9.47 -18.81 -1.30
C ALA A 174 -8.26 -19.63 -1.81
N PHE A 175 -7.07 -19.04 -1.70
CA PHE A 175 -5.80 -19.64 -2.09
C PHE A 175 -4.76 -19.55 -0.97
N GLY A 176 -3.92 -20.58 -0.82
CA GLY A 176 -2.88 -20.61 0.22
C GLY A 176 -3.45 -20.81 1.61
N SER A 177 -2.58 -20.92 2.61
CA SER A 177 -2.94 -21.01 4.02
C SER A 177 -2.14 -20.00 4.83
N GLY A 178 -2.79 -19.34 5.80
CA GLY A 178 -2.12 -18.36 6.64
C GLY A 178 -1.97 -16.97 6.03
N MET A 179 -1.32 -16.08 6.78
CA MET A 179 -1.07 -14.69 6.41
C MET A 179 0.34 -14.22 6.78
N LEU A 180 0.75 -13.12 6.16
CA LEU A 180 1.91 -12.33 6.57
C LEU A 180 1.41 -11.02 7.18
N VAL A 181 1.77 -10.74 8.43
CA VAL A 181 1.49 -9.47 9.08
C VAL A 181 2.73 -8.59 8.98
N ILE A 182 2.62 -7.40 8.36
CA ILE A 182 3.66 -6.37 8.45
C ILE A 182 3.30 -5.47 9.64
N ASP A 183 4.02 -5.65 10.73
CA ASP A 183 3.74 -4.98 12.01
C ASP A 183 4.33 -3.57 12.01
N THR A 184 5.66 -3.46 11.92
CA THR A 184 6.36 -2.17 12.02
C THR A 184 7.21 -1.93 10.79
N VAL A 185 7.10 -0.74 10.20
CA VAL A 185 8.04 -0.25 9.17
C VAL A 185 8.60 1.08 9.62
N ARG A 186 9.91 1.14 9.87
CA ARG A 186 10.58 2.37 10.29
C ARG A 186 11.75 2.68 9.36
N LEU A 187 11.71 3.88 8.82
CA LEU A 187 12.82 4.50 8.12
C LEU A 187 13.33 5.67 8.92
N GLU A 188 14.66 5.77 9.00
CA GLU A 188 15.34 6.94 9.52
C GLU A 188 14.91 8.19 8.73
N PRO A 189 14.70 9.36 9.37
CA PRO A 189 14.08 10.53 8.73
C PRO A 189 14.75 10.98 7.41
N ALA A 190 16.08 10.87 7.33
CA ALA A 190 16.85 11.23 6.14
C ALA A 190 16.53 10.38 4.90
N TRP A 191 15.91 9.21 5.10
CA TRP A 191 15.64 8.21 4.05
C TRP A 191 14.17 8.14 3.65
N ARG A 192 13.33 8.99 4.24
CA ARG A 192 11.91 9.09 3.90
C ARG A 192 11.71 9.83 2.58
N GLY A 193 10.62 9.53 1.89
CA GLY A 193 10.27 10.18 0.62
C GLY A 193 10.94 9.56 -0.61
N TYR A 194 11.97 8.73 -0.44
CA TYR A 194 12.66 8.05 -1.55
C TYR A 194 11.94 6.82 -2.11
N GLY A 195 10.83 6.40 -1.50
CA GLY A 195 10.10 5.19 -1.91
C GLY A 195 10.66 3.88 -1.35
N LEU A 196 11.66 3.95 -0.45
CA LEU A 196 12.30 2.78 0.15
C LEU A 196 11.37 1.94 1.03
N GLY A 197 10.38 2.55 1.67
CA GLY A 197 9.42 1.85 2.54
C GLY A 197 8.61 0.81 1.75
N PRO A 198 7.85 1.23 0.73
CA PRO A 198 7.16 0.30 -0.16
C PRO A 198 8.08 -0.71 -0.84
N LEU A 199 9.28 -0.29 -1.28
CA LEU A 199 10.23 -1.21 -1.89
C LEU A 199 10.58 -2.35 -0.92
N CYS A 200 10.98 -2.03 0.30
CA CYS A 200 11.47 -3.02 1.25
C CYS A 200 10.35 -3.89 1.82
N VAL A 201 9.16 -3.32 2.06
CA VAL A 201 7.96 -4.12 2.39
C VAL A 201 7.64 -5.08 1.25
N GLY A 202 7.67 -4.61 0.01
CA GLY A 202 7.47 -5.44 -1.17
C GLY A 202 8.48 -6.59 -1.28
N LEU A 203 9.77 -6.32 -1.09
CA LEU A 203 10.81 -7.35 -1.07
C LEU A 203 10.61 -8.36 0.08
N MET A 204 10.13 -7.90 1.23
CA MET A 204 9.78 -8.78 2.36
C MET A 204 8.57 -9.66 2.05
N ILE A 205 7.54 -9.12 1.38
CA ILE A 205 6.39 -9.89 0.89
C ILE A 205 6.85 -10.95 -0.10
N GLU A 206 7.64 -10.59 -1.13
CA GLU A 206 8.16 -11.57 -2.08
C GLU A 206 8.96 -12.70 -1.40
N ARG A 207 9.65 -12.38 -0.30
CA ARG A 207 10.45 -13.35 0.45
C ARG A 207 9.62 -14.27 1.35
N LEU A 208 8.61 -13.75 2.04
CA LEU A 208 7.93 -14.43 3.14
C LEU A 208 6.48 -14.79 2.85
N ALA A 209 5.85 -14.21 1.82
CA ALA A 209 4.43 -14.42 1.55
C ALA A 209 4.14 -15.71 0.74
N ALA A 210 5.16 -16.46 0.35
CA ALA A 210 4.99 -17.70 -0.42
C ALA A 210 4.06 -18.69 0.32
N GLY A 211 3.03 -19.17 -0.38
CA GLY A 211 2.05 -20.13 0.14
C GLY A 211 0.97 -19.53 1.05
N ARG A 212 1.02 -18.22 1.34
CA ARG A 212 0.05 -17.53 2.19
C ARG A 212 -1.11 -16.96 1.37
N ARG A 213 -2.23 -16.76 2.05
CA ARG A 213 -3.47 -16.26 1.44
C ARG A 213 -3.49 -14.74 1.32
N LEU A 214 -3.04 -14.04 2.35
CA LEU A 214 -3.05 -12.59 2.39
C LEU A 214 -1.86 -11.98 3.12
N VAL A 215 -1.66 -10.69 2.91
CA VAL A 215 -0.79 -9.84 3.75
C VAL A 215 -1.66 -8.81 4.44
N VAL A 216 -1.43 -8.56 5.73
CA VAL A 216 -2.14 -7.54 6.50
C VAL A 216 -1.15 -6.57 7.14
N LEU A 217 -1.56 -5.32 7.28
CA LEU A 217 -0.81 -4.30 8.01
C LEU A 217 -1.77 -3.26 8.59
N ARG A 218 -1.30 -2.51 9.57
CA ARG A 218 -1.99 -1.30 10.03
C ARG A 218 -1.35 -0.05 9.46
N ALA A 219 -2.14 0.85 8.88
CA ALA A 219 -1.69 2.11 8.32
C ALA A 219 -1.55 3.20 9.40
N ALA A 220 -0.89 2.89 10.50
CA ALA A 220 -0.69 3.80 11.62
C ALA A 220 0.72 4.42 11.61
N PRO A 221 0.87 5.71 11.97
CA PRO A 221 2.18 6.31 12.15
C PRO A 221 2.94 5.58 13.28
N ALA A 222 4.17 5.16 12.99
CA ALA A 222 5.02 4.62 14.03
C ALA A 222 5.24 5.66 15.15
N GLU A 223 5.27 5.16 16.38
CA GLU A 223 5.58 5.96 17.58
C GLU A 223 6.80 6.85 17.35
N ARG A 224 6.63 8.16 17.58
CA ARG A 224 7.71 9.13 17.37
C ARG A 224 8.65 9.09 18.56
N ARG A 225 9.93 8.86 18.31
CA ARG A 225 10.97 8.84 19.34
C ARG A 225 12.01 9.93 19.13
N THR A 226 12.55 10.47 20.22
CA THR A 226 13.70 11.38 20.21
C THR A 226 14.98 10.62 19.82
N ALA A 227 16.06 11.34 19.52
CA ALA A 227 17.38 10.74 19.30
C ALA A 227 17.89 9.94 20.52
N LYS A 228 17.31 10.15 21.71
CA LYS A 228 17.59 9.39 22.93
C LYS A 228 16.64 8.20 23.15
N GLY A 229 15.72 7.94 22.22
CA GLY A 229 14.77 6.83 22.28
C GLY A 229 13.50 7.10 23.09
N GLU A 230 13.34 8.32 23.62
CA GLU A 230 12.17 8.72 24.40
C GLU A 230 10.97 8.97 23.49
N VAL A 231 9.79 8.55 23.92
CA VAL A 231 8.53 8.78 23.20
C VAL A 231 8.20 10.27 23.23
N VAL A 232 7.95 10.86 22.06
CA VAL A 232 7.53 12.25 21.92
C VAL A 232 6.01 12.29 22.02
N GLU A 233 5.45 13.32 22.66
CA GLU A 233 4.00 13.51 22.78
C GLU A 233 3.25 13.30 21.46
N GLU A 234 2.07 12.71 21.60
CA GLU A 234 1.20 12.35 20.49
C GLU A 234 0.88 13.58 19.64
N SER A 235 0.90 13.38 18.32
CA SER A 235 0.44 14.40 17.38
C SER A 235 -1.06 14.63 17.60
N SER A 236 -1.56 15.82 17.30
CA SER A 236 -3.00 16.06 17.38
C SER A 236 -3.78 15.04 16.54
N ASP A 237 -5.02 14.72 16.91
CA ASP A 237 -5.87 13.77 16.17
C ASP A 237 -5.91 14.10 14.66
N ALA A 238 -6.00 15.38 14.32
CA ALA A 238 -5.99 15.83 12.93
C ALA A 238 -4.66 15.52 12.19
N GLU A 239 -3.52 15.68 12.85
CA GLU A 239 -2.21 15.32 12.27
C GLU A 239 -2.08 13.81 12.12
N ARG A 240 -2.58 13.05 13.10
CA ARG A 240 -2.64 11.59 13.06
C ARG A 240 -3.48 11.11 11.89
N ASP A 241 -4.68 11.64 11.70
CA ASP A 241 -5.58 11.30 10.59
C ASP A 241 -4.94 11.59 9.22
N ILE A 242 -4.27 12.74 9.09
CA ILE A 242 -3.54 13.09 7.86
C ILE A 242 -2.42 12.07 7.60
N ALA A 243 -1.72 11.63 8.63
CA ALA A 243 -0.64 10.67 8.51
C ALA A 243 -1.17 9.27 8.16
N VAL A 244 -2.23 8.79 8.81
CA VAL A 244 -2.93 7.54 8.48
C VAL A 244 -3.40 7.56 7.03
N ALA A 245 -4.04 8.65 6.58
CA ALA A 245 -4.49 8.78 5.20
C ALA A 245 -3.32 8.80 4.19
N LYS A 246 -2.16 9.36 4.56
CA LYS A 246 -0.94 9.30 3.73
C LYS A 246 -0.37 7.89 3.66
N LEU A 247 -0.35 7.16 4.77
CA LEU A 247 0.10 5.76 4.82
C LEU A 247 -0.84 4.84 4.04
N GLY A 248 -2.15 4.97 4.17
CA GLY A 248 -3.11 4.22 3.37
C GLY A 248 -2.90 4.43 1.85
N ARG A 249 -2.70 5.68 1.43
CA ARG A 249 -2.34 5.99 0.02
C ARG A 249 -0.96 5.46 -0.39
N LEU A 250 -0.04 5.28 0.54
CA LEU A 250 1.27 4.71 0.27
C LEU A 250 1.14 3.20 0.02
N TRP A 251 0.42 2.49 0.89
CA TRP A 251 0.24 1.04 0.83
C TRP A 251 -0.65 0.61 -0.32
N SER A 252 -1.65 1.41 -0.70
CA SER A 252 -2.46 1.11 -1.89
C SER A 252 -1.64 1.08 -3.19
N ARG A 253 -0.45 1.70 -3.22
CA ARG A 253 0.48 1.59 -4.36
C ARG A 253 1.09 0.19 -4.51
N LEU A 254 1.12 -0.60 -3.44
CA LEU A 254 1.51 -2.01 -3.46
C LEU A 254 0.34 -2.96 -3.74
N GLY A 255 -0.87 -2.42 -3.92
CA GLY A 255 -2.09 -3.21 -4.13
C GLY A 255 -2.87 -3.52 -2.87
N PHE A 256 -2.49 -2.95 -1.72
CA PHE A 256 -3.30 -3.09 -0.51
C PHE A 256 -4.63 -2.34 -0.65
N GLU A 257 -5.69 -2.94 -0.14
CA GLU A 257 -7.03 -2.39 -0.03
C GLU A 257 -7.37 -2.13 1.44
N HIS A 258 -8.14 -1.07 1.70
CA HIS A 258 -8.62 -0.79 3.04
C HIS A 258 -9.71 -1.80 3.39
N PHE A 259 -9.62 -2.37 4.58
CA PHE A 259 -10.61 -3.34 5.06
C PHE A 259 -11.47 -2.76 6.19
N LYS A 260 -10.91 -2.69 7.39
CA LYS A 260 -11.61 -2.27 8.61
C LYS A 260 -10.66 -1.45 9.49
N ASP A 261 -11.18 -0.40 10.10
CA ASP A 261 -10.41 0.53 10.93
C ASP A 261 -9.14 1.04 10.22
N GLU A 262 -7.96 0.78 10.74
CA GLU A 262 -6.68 1.15 10.12
C GLU A 262 -6.01 -0.03 9.43
N VAL A 263 -6.69 -1.18 9.30
CA VAL A 263 -6.15 -2.41 8.72
C VAL A 263 -6.34 -2.41 7.20
N TRP A 264 -5.24 -2.75 6.53
CA TRP A 264 -5.14 -2.86 5.09
C TRP A 264 -4.71 -4.27 4.71
N VAL A 265 -5.29 -4.77 3.63
CA VAL A 265 -5.18 -6.16 3.21
C VAL A 265 -4.66 -6.21 1.78
N LEU A 266 -3.72 -7.11 1.51
CA LEU A 266 -3.29 -7.46 0.18
C LEU A 266 -3.66 -8.92 -0.08
N ASP A 267 -4.51 -9.14 -1.08
CA ASP A 267 -4.84 -10.47 -1.60
C ASP A 267 -3.68 -11.01 -2.45
N LEU A 268 -3.11 -12.16 -2.05
CA LEU A 268 -2.01 -12.81 -2.75
C LEU A 268 -2.46 -13.71 -3.91
N GLY A 269 -3.76 -13.99 -4.03
CA GLY A 269 -4.37 -14.65 -5.19
C GLY A 269 -4.42 -13.75 -6.43
N LEU A 270 -4.28 -12.43 -6.25
CA LEU A 270 -4.32 -11.45 -7.35
C LEU A 270 -2.92 -11.08 -7.86
N ARG A 271 -2.82 -10.78 -9.16
CA ARG A 271 -1.59 -10.27 -9.79
C ARG A 271 -1.36 -8.77 -9.60
N THR A 272 -2.11 -8.13 -8.70
CA THR A 272 -2.03 -6.69 -8.41
C THR A 272 -0.69 -6.35 -7.78
N PHE A 273 -0.23 -7.17 -6.83
CA PHE A 273 1.06 -7.01 -6.17
C PHE A 273 2.25 -7.06 -7.13
N GLU A 274 2.31 -8.05 -8.03
CA GLU A 274 3.41 -8.20 -8.98
C GLU A 274 3.58 -6.94 -9.86
N LYS A 275 2.46 -6.44 -10.40
CA LYS A 275 2.44 -5.23 -11.23
C LYS A 275 2.80 -3.98 -10.43
N ALA A 276 2.31 -3.89 -9.20
CA ALA A 276 2.65 -2.80 -8.30
C ALA A 276 4.14 -2.78 -7.97
N MET A 277 4.74 -3.95 -7.74
CA MET A 277 6.17 -4.09 -7.48
C MET A 277 7.04 -3.68 -8.66
N ASP A 278 6.63 -3.98 -9.89
CA ASP A 278 7.34 -3.51 -11.09
C ASP A 278 7.38 -1.97 -11.15
N LEU A 279 6.28 -1.29 -10.76
CA LEU A 279 6.23 0.17 -10.68
C LEU A 279 7.11 0.73 -9.56
N VAL A 280 7.09 0.09 -8.38
CA VAL A 280 7.93 0.50 -7.24
C VAL A 280 9.42 0.37 -7.59
N ARG A 281 9.83 -0.74 -8.21
CA ARG A 281 11.19 -0.98 -8.69
C ARG A 281 11.62 0.07 -9.73
N ALA A 282 10.78 0.28 -10.75
CA ALA A 282 11.06 1.27 -11.79
C ALA A 282 11.25 2.67 -11.21
N LYS A 283 10.49 3.02 -10.16
CA LYS A 283 10.58 4.33 -9.49
C LYS A 283 11.91 4.54 -8.77
N VAL A 284 12.53 3.50 -8.23
CA VAL A 284 13.85 3.58 -7.56
C VAL A 284 15.02 3.26 -8.49
N GLY A 285 14.76 3.12 -9.80
CA GLY A 285 15.80 2.85 -10.79
C GLY A 285 16.17 1.37 -10.95
N LEU A 286 15.49 0.46 -10.24
CA LEU A 286 15.64 -0.99 -10.45
C LEU A 286 14.87 -1.40 -11.70
N ARG A 287 15.59 -1.71 -12.79
CA ARG A 287 15.01 -2.41 -13.95
C ARG A 287 15.46 -3.86 -13.90
N ARG A 288 14.51 -4.78 -14.08
CA ARG A 288 14.81 -6.20 -14.33
C ARG A 288 15.58 -6.37 -15.63
#